data_AF-A0A7S0BU29-F1
#
_entry.id   AF-A0A7S0BU29-F1
#
_cell.length_a   1.000
_cell.length_b   1.000
_cell.length_c   1.000
_cell.angle_alpha   90.00
_cell.angle_beta   90.00
_cell.angle_gamma   90.00
#
_symmetry.space_group_name_H-M   'P 1'
#
loop_
_entity.id
_entity.type
_entity.pdbx_description
1 polymer ?
#
loop_
_entity_poly.entity_id
_entity_poly.type
_entity_poly.pdbx_seq_one_letter_code
_entity_poly.pdbx_strand_id
1 'polypeptide(L)'
;DNVAVTVQGNTLLIKVTAENNQYFRNFSDDYRIPKDASPEDITAICRNGVLTVSVPKISPTSVAIEESLEEQEGSFSTSIRVPGIPKEKIILNRVNHAFKMIVEDSQRQYEYMFYTPEQVDVEKVRAGLKNGILTISAPRVAEVEHVIPVEST
;
A
#
# COMPACT_ATOMS: atom_id res chain seq x y z
N ASP A 1 17.10 -11.72 27.95
CA ASP A 1 17.07 -11.62 26.48
C ASP A 1 16.52 -10.27 26.07
N ASN A 2 17.22 -9.57 25.21
CA ASN A 2 16.75 -8.33 24.60
C ASN A 2 16.25 -8.67 23.20
N VAL A 3 14.94 -8.55 22.98
CA VAL A 3 14.31 -8.71 21.67
C VAL A 3 13.93 -7.32 21.17
N ALA A 4 14.41 -6.97 19.99
CA ALA A 4 14.06 -5.73 19.29
C ALA A 4 13.37 -6.07 17.98
N VAL A 5 12.24 -5.42 17.73
CA VAL A 5 11.48 -5.49 16.48
C VAL A 5 11.48 -4.09 15.89
N THR A 6 11.97 -3.95 14.66
CA THR A 6 12.09 -2.67 13.97
C THR A 6 11.55 -2.76 12.54
N VAL A 7 10.98 -1.67 12.03
CA VAL A 7 10.54 -1.58 10.63
C VAL A 7 11.47 -0.62 9.88
N GLN A 8 11.93 -1.05 8.71
CA GLN A 8 12.72 -0.24 7.79
C GLN A 8 12.11 -0.35 6.39
N GLY A 9 11.44 0.70 5.92
CA GLY A 9 10.68 0.64 4.67
C GLY A 9 9.60 -0.44 4.72
N ASN A 10 9.69 -1.47 3.86
CA ASN A 10 8.79 -2.63 3.89
C ASN A 10 9.40 -3.87 4.56
N THR A 11 10.49 -3.72 5.33
CA THR A 11 11.16 -4.85 5.97
C THR A 11 10.97 -4.78 7.49
N LEU A 12 10.47 -5.87 8.05
CA LEU A 12 10.45 -6.13 9.49
C LEU A 12 11.77 -6.80 9.87
N LEU A 13 12.56 -6.16 10.72
CA LEU A 13 13.83 -6.66 11.21
C LEU A 13 13.66 -7.07 12.69
N ILE A 14 13.96 -8.34 12.97
CA ILE A 14 13.94 -8.92 14.31
C ILE A 14 15.38 -9.13 14.75
N LYS A 15 15.75 -8.54 15.88
CA LYS A 15 17.06 -8.75 16.52
C LYS A 15 16.87 -9.30 17.91
N VAL A 16 17.61 -10.34 18.24
CA VAL A 16 17.65 -10.93 19.58
C VAL A 16 19.09 -10.95 20.05
N THR A 17 19.32 -10.37 21.22
CA THR A 17 20.60 -10.46 21.94
C THR A 17 20.35 -11.17 23.26
N ALA A 18 20.97 -12.34 23.41
CA ALA A 18 21.01 -13.08 24.65
C ALA A 18 22.42 -12.98 25.24
N GLU A 19 22.53 -12.38 26.42
CA GLU A 19 23.77 -12.24 27.16
C GLU A 19 23.59 -12.89 28.52
N ASN A 20 24.48 -13.81 28.87
CA ASN A 20 24.65 -14.33 30.21
C ASN A 20 26.15 -14.43 30.55
N ASN A 21 26.48 -14.69 31.83
CA ASN A 21 27.87 -14.70 32.32
C ASN A 21 28.81 -15.72 31.62
N GLN A 22 28.31 -16.59 30.74
CA GLN A 22 29.11 -17.61 30.05
C GLN A 22 28.99 -17.57 28.52
N TYR A 23 27.95 -16.95 27.96
CA TYR A 23 27.68 -16.96 26.52
C TYR A 23 26.97 -15.70 26.05
N PHE A 24 27.37 -15.24 24.85
CA PHE A 24 26.72 -14.18 24.10
C PHE A 24 26.19 -14.77 22.77
N ARG A 25 24.90 -14.60 22.49
CA ARG A 25 24.26 -15.04 21.24
C ARG A 25 23.48 -13.90 20.62
N ASN A 26 23.76 -13.63 19.35
CA ASN A 26 22.95 -12.75 18.51
C ASN A 26 22.17 -13.58 17.50
N PHE A 27 20.92 -13.20 17.28
CA PHE A 27 20.09 -13.69 16.18
C PHE A 27 19.47 -12.48 15.49
N SER A 28 19.46 -12.50 14.17
CA SER A 28 18.84 -11.46 13.34
C SER A 28 18.11 -12.13 12.19
N ASP A 29 16.90 -11.69 11.92
CA ASP A 29 16.08 -12.19 10.82
C ASP A 29 15.24 -11.05 10.25
N ASP A 30 14.92 -11.14 8.97
CA ASP A 30 14.15 -10.11 8.27
C ASP A 30 13.00 -10.70 7.46
N TYR A 31 11.88 -9.97 7.49
CA TYR A 31 10.65 -10.38 6.83
C TYR A 31 10.12 -9.24 5.99
N ARG A 32 9.69 -9.56 4.77
CA ARG A 32 9.04 -8.58 3.90
C ARG A 32 7.60 -8.37 4.35
N ILE A 33 7.26 -7.12 4.67
CA ILE A 33 5.92 -6.66 5.00
C ILE A 33 5.10 -6.59 3.69
N PRO A 34 3.91 -7.21 3.65
CA PRO A 34 3.00 -7.10 2.51
C PRO A 34 2.60 -5.64 2.21
N LYS A 35 2.36 -5.32 0.94
CA LYS A 35 2.00 -3.94 0.53
C LYS A 35 0.66 -3.44 1.09
N ASP A 36 -0.24 -4.37 1.43
CA ASP A 36 -1.55 -4.11 2.03
C ASP A 36 -1.51 -4.08 3.56
N ALA A 37 -0.33 -4.15 4.19
CA ALA A 37 -0.18 -4.12 5.64
C ALA A 37 0.10 -2.70 6.16
N SER A 38 -0.36 -2.42 7.39
CA SER A 38 -0.11 -1.16 8.11
C SER A 38 1.13 -1.33 9.00
N PRO A 39 2.32 -0.87 8.58
CA PRO A 39 3.53 -0.98 9.39
C PRO A 39 3.48 -0.10 10.65
N GLU A 40 2.65 0.94 10.64
CA GLU A 40 2.48 1.88 11.75
C GLU A 40 1.76 1.25 12.95
N ASP A 41 0.94 0.22 12.70
CA ASP A 41 0.12 -0.46 13.70
C ASP A 41 0.71 -1.83 14.12
N ILE A 42 2.01 -2.04 13.95
CA ILE A 42 2.67 -3.29 14.34
C ILE A 42 2.57 -3.52 15.85
N THR A 43 2.25 -4.76 16.22
CA THR A 43 2.30 -5.23 17.60
C THR A 43 3.21 -6.45 17.70
N ALA A 44 3.88 -6.59 18.84
CA ALA A 44 4.74 -7.74 19.13
C ALA A 44 4.51 -8.21 20.56
N ILE A 45 4.38 -9.53 20.74
CA ILE A 45 4.20 -10.17 22.04
C ILE A 45 5.15 -11.37 22.11
N CYS A 46 5.90 -11.49 23.19
CA CYS A 46 6.69 -12.68 23.48
C CYS A 46 6.05 -13.45 24.63
N ARG A 47 5.62 -14.70 24.37
CA ARG A 47 5.01 -15.56 25.39
C ARG A 47 5.54 -16.98 25.25
N ASN A 48 5.99 -17.57 26.37
CA ASN A 48 6.49 -18.94 26.45
C ASN A 48 7.61 -19.25 25.42
N GLY A 49 8.51 -18.30 25.18
CA GLY A 49 9.62 -18.47 24.23
C GLY A 49 9.25 -18.29 22.75
N VAL A 50 8.01 -17.88 22.45
CA VAL A 50 7.55 -17.58 21.08
C VAL A 50 7.32 -16.08 20.93
N LEU A 51 8.02 -15.46 19.98
CA LEU A 51 7.77 -14.09 19.54
C LEU A 51 6.68 -14.12 18.45
N THR A 52 5.54 -13.49 18.73
CA THR A 52 4.48 -13.27 17.75
C THR A 52 4.49 -11.79 17.36
N VAL A 53 4.71 -11.52 16.08
CA VAL A 53 4.58 -10.18 15.51
C VAL A 53 3.33 -10.15 14.64
N SER A 54 2.44 -9.19 14.88
CA SER A 54 1.22 -8.98 14.11
C SER A 54 1.30 -7.66 13.38
N VAL A 55 1.15 -7.71 12.06
CA VAL A 55 1.06 -6.53 11.18
C VAL A 55 -0.37 -6.47 10.64
N PRO A 56 -1.19 -5.51 11.08
CA PRO A 56 -2.57 -5.39 10.60
C PRO A 56 -2.64 -5.11 9.10
N LYS A 57 -3.76 -5.45 8.46
CA LYS A 57 -4.03 -5.04 7.08
C LYS A 57 -4.64 -3.64 7.04
N ILE A 58 -4.29 -2.87 6.03
CA ILE A 58 -4.89 -1.58 5.72
C ILE A 58 -6.33 -1.81 5.27
N SER A 59 -7.27 -1.10 5.89
CA SER A 59 -8.67 -1.14 5.47
C SER A 59 -8.83 -0.45 4.12
N PRO A 60 -9.56 -1.06 3.16
CA PRO A 60 -9.78 -0.44 1.86
C PRO A 60 -10.65 0.82 1.98
N THR A 61 -10.32 1.85 1.20
CA THR A 61 -11.12 3.08 1.07
C THR A 61 -11.89 3.05 -0.25
N SER A 62 -13.22 3.13 -0.20
CA SER A 62 -14.06 3.15 -1.41
C SER A 62 -13.87 4.46 -2.18
N VAL A 63 -13.73 4.35 -3.50
CA VAL A 63 -13.62 5.48 -4.43
C VAL A 63 -14.91 5.59 -5.22
N ALA A 64 -15.55 6.77 -5.18
CA ALA A 64 -16.76 7.02 -5.96
C ALA A 64 -16.44 7.10 -7.46
N ILE A 65 -17.34 6.55 -8.29
CA ILE A 65 -17.21 6.56 -9.75
C ILE A 65 -18.21 7.57 -10.32
N GLU A 66 -17.68 8.64 -10.91
CA GLU A 66 -18.43 9.67 -11.62
C GLU A 66 -18.82 9.20 -13.03
N GLU A 67 -19.77 9.86 -13.70
CA GLU A 67 -20.18 9.51 -15.07
C GLU A 67 -19.13 9.87 -16.12
N SER A 68 -18.28 10.83 -15.81
CA SER A 68 -17.14 11.19 -16.62
C SER A 68 -16.14 11.93 -15.76
N LEU A 69 -14.86 11.78 -16.08
CA LEU A 69 -13.79 12.49 -15.42
C LEU A 69 -13.12 13.42 -16.43
N GLU A 70 -13.01 14.70 -16.08
CA GLU A 70 -12.19 15.65 -16.82
C GLU A 70 -10.72 15.43 -16.47
N GLU A 71 -9.87 15.35 -17.50
CA GLU A 71 -8.44 15.20 -17.29
C GLU A 71 -7.88 16.47 -16.66
N GLN A 72 -7.06 16.28 -15.62
CA GLN A 72 -6.34 17.37 -14.97
C GLN A 72 -4.90 17.35 -15.45
N GLU A 73 -4.41 18.50 -15.94
CA GLU A 73 -3.02 18.65 -16.35
C GLU A 73 -2.08 18.37 -15.17
N GLY A 74 -1.00 17.62 -15.42
CA GLY A 74 -0.06 17.22 -14.36
C GLY A 74 -0.55 16.08 -13.45
N SER A 75 -1.73 15.51 -13.69
CA SER A 75 -2.20 14.32 -12.97
C SER A 75 -1.59 13.02 -13.52
N PHE A 76 -1.52 12.00 -12.67
CA PHE A 76 -1.40 10.62 -13.14
C PHE A 76 -2.80 10.13 -13.53
N SER A 77 -2.90 9.45 -14.68
CA SER A 77 -4.14 8.85 -15.16
C SER A 77 -3.89 7.44 -15.68
N THR A 78 -4.82 6.53 -15.40
CA THR A 78 -4.84 5.17 -15.95
C THR A 78 -6.26 4.80 -16.35
N SER A 79 -6.39 3.92 -17.34
CA SER A 79 -7.68 3.56 -17.92
C SER A 79 -7.83 2.06 -18.10
N ILE A 80 -9.01 1.54 -17.77
CA ILE A 80 -9.36 0.13 -17.84
C ILE A 80 -10.62 -0.01 -18.69
N ARG A 81 -10.60 -0.95 -19.65
CA ARG A 81 -11.78 -1.24 -20.48
C ARG A 81 -12.75 -2.13 -19.71
N VAL A 82 -13.97 -1.65 -19.52
CA VAL A 82 -15.07 -2.34 -18.85
C VAL A 82 -16.39 -2.18 -19.63
N PRO A 83 -16.43 -2.56 -20.93
CA PRO A 83 -17.60 -2.31 -21.77
C PRO A 83 -18.83 -3.10 -21.32
N GLY A 84 -19.97 -2.41 -21.29
CA GLY A 84 -21.27 -2.97 -20.91
C GLY A 84 -21.48 -3.14 -19.40
N ILE A 85 -20.51 -2.73 -18.57
CA ILE A 85 -20.64 -2.76 -17.12
C ILE A 85 -21.15 -1.39 -16.63
N PRO A 86 -22.31 -1.32 -15.96
CA PRO A 86 -22.77 -0.08 -15.35
C PRO A 86 -21.96 0.23 -14.08
N LYS A 87 -21.77 1.51 -13.74
CA LYS A 87 -20.90 1.95 -12.63
C LYS A 87 -21.30 1.34 -11.28
N GLU A 88 -22.59 1.09 -11.07
CA GLU A 88 -23.14 0.50 -9.85
C GLU A 88 -22.70 -0.95 -9.63
N LYS A 89 -22.15 -1.60 -10.66
CA LYS A 89 -21.60 -2.96 -10.61
C LYS A 89 -20.07 -2.98 -10.52
N ILE A 90 -19.45 -1.81 -10.40
CA ILE A 90 -18.01 -1.65 -10.23
C ILE A 90 -17.74 -1.14 -8.81
N ILE A 91 -17.04 -1.95 -8.03
CA ILE A 91 -16.52 -1.55 -6.73
C ILE A 91 -15.06 -1.18 -6.93
N LEU A 92 -14.70 0.07 -6.65
CA LEU A 92 -13.32 0.55 -6.74
C LEU A 92 -12.83 0.92 -5.34
N ASN A 93 -11.80 0.21 -4.88
CA ASN A 93 -11.21 0.41 -3.56
C ASN A 93 -9.75 0.80 -3.66
N ARG A 94 -9.32 1.77 -2.87
CA ARG A 94 -7.91 2.07 -2.61
C ARG A 94 -7.39 1.21 -1.46
N VAL A 95 -6.22 0.62 -1.64
CA VAL A 95 -5.43 -0.02 -0.58
C VAL A 95 -4.00 0.51 -0.72
N ASN A 96 -3.60 1.43 0.16
CA ASN A 96 -2.29 2.09 0.08
C ASN A 96 -2.07 2.74 -1.32
N HIS A 97 -0.95 2.45 -1.98
CA HIS A 97 -0.61 2.85 -3.36
C HIS A 97 -1.16 1.89 -4.44
N ALA A 98 -2.26 1.19 -4.15
CA ALA A 98 -2.90 0.31 -5.11
C ALA A 98 -4.41 0.53 -5.13
N PHE A 99 -5.00 0.20 -6.26
CA PHE A 99 -6.44 0.19 -6.45
C PHE A 99 -6.88 -1.20 -6.85
N LYS A 100 -7.92 -1.67 -6.19
CA LYS A 100 -8.62 -2.91 -6.47
C LYS A 100 -9.97 -2.56 -7.08
N MET A 101 -10.14 -2.90 -8.35
CA MET A 101 -11.43 -2.89 -9.04
C MET A 101 -12.03 -4.29 -8.93
N ILE A 102 -13.28 -4.38 -8.50
CA ILE A 102 -14.07 -5.61 -8.50
C ILE A 102 -15.30 -5.33 -9.36
N VAL A 103 -15.53 -6.19 -10.33
CA VAL A 103 -16.76 -6.18 -11.13
C VAL A 103 -17.60 -7.37 -10.71
N GLU A 104 -18.87 -7.11 -10.36
CA GLU A 104 -19.84 -8.14 -10.01
C GLU A 104 -21.14 -7.92 -10.78
N ASP A 105 -21.37 -8.70 -11.84
CA ASP A 105 -22.67 -8.77 -12.51
C ASP A 105 -23.13 -10.23 -12.69
N SER A 106 -24.30 -10.43 -13.31
CA SER A 106 -24.88 -11.77 -13.48
C SER A 106 -24.09 -12.70 -14.41
N GLN A 107 -23.14 -12.19 -15.18
CA GLN A 107 -22.34 -12.92 -16.16
C GLN A 107 -20.83 -12.84 -15.92
N ARG A 108 -20.35 -11.91 -15.09
CA ARG A 108 -18.94 -11.57 -14.95
C ARG A 108 -18.62 -11.28 -13.49
N GLN A 109 -17.62 -11.98 -12.99
CA GLN A 109 -16.95 -11.68 -11.74
C GLN A 109 -15.45 -11.69 -11.99
N TYR A 110 -14.80 -10.53 -11.86
CA TYR A 110 -13.34 -10.47 -11.92
C TYR A 110 -12.81 -9.33 -11.08
N GLU A 111 -11.60 -9.54 -10.60
CA GLU A 111 -10.85 -8.57 -9.84
C GLU A 111 -9.66 -8.08 -10.67
N TYR A 112 -9.41 -6.78 -10.63
CA TYR A 112 -8.26 -6.18 -11.25
C TYR A 112 -7.54 -5.28 -10.25
N MET A 113 -6.23 -5.48 -10.11
CA MET A 113 -5.40 -4.68 -9.20
C MET A 113 -4.37 -3.91 -10.01
N PHE A 114 -4.23 -2.62 -9.71
CA PHE A 114 -3.21 -1.78 -10.32
C PHE A 114 -2.56 -0.89 -9.28
N TYR A 115 -1.30 -0.54 -9.53
CA TYR A 115 -0.46 0.23 -8.61
C TYR A 115 -0.28 1.65 -9.12
N THR A 116 -0.28 2.61 -8.21
CA THR A 116 0.09 3.99 -8.53
C THR A 116 1.61 4.15 -8.44
N PRO A 117 2.18 5.11 -9.20
CA PRO A 117 3.50 5.64 -8.88
C PRO A 117 3.56 6.20 -7.44
N GLU A 118 4.76 6.32 -6.88
CA GLU A 118 4.96 6.85 -5.52
C GLU A 118 4.61 8.35 -5.41
N GLN A 119 4.84 9.13 -6.47
CA GLN A 119 4.65 10.58 -6.51
C GLN A 119 3.21 10.99 -6.85
N VAL A 120 2.22 10.39 -6.19
CA VAL A 120 0.80 10.63 -6.43
C VAL A 120 0.06 10.88 -5.12
N ASP A 121 -0.80 11.89 -5.10
CA ASP A 121 -1.67 12.22 -3.98
C ASP A 121 -2.88 11.26 -3.99
N VAL A 122 -2.68 10.10 -3.36
CA VAL A 122 -3.67 9.01 -3.29
C VAL A 122 -4.92 9.37 -2.47
N GLU A 123 -4.89 10.46 -1.71
CA GLU A 123 -6.05 10.98 -0.98
C GLU A 123 -6.99 11.80 -1.87
N LYS A 124 -6.49 12.32 -3.00
CA LYS A 124 -7.27 13.09 -3.99
C LYS A 124 -7.60 12.30 -5.25
N VAL A 125 -7.68 10.98 -5.15
CA VAL A 125 -8.06 10.15 -6.29
C VAL A 125 -9.49 10.42 -6.73
N ARG A 126 -9.71 10.42 -8.05
CA ARG A 126 -11.02 10.47 -8.69
C ARG A 126 -11.14 9.35 -9.70
N ALA A 127 -12.37 8.90 -9.93
CA ALA A 127 -12.66 7.91 -10.96
C ALA A 127 -13.89 8.32 -11.76
N GLY A 128 -13.87 8.05 -13.07
CA GLY A 128 -15.01 8.27 -13.95
C GLY A 128 -15.17 7.13 -14.95
N LEU A 129 -16.42 6.77 -15.26
CA LEU A 129 -16.75 5.73 -16.23
C LEU A 129 -17.48 6.32 -17.43
N LYS A 130 -16.78 6.48 -18.55
CA LYS A 130 -17.37 7.01 -19.79
C LYS A 130 -17.16 6.03 -20.94
N ASN A 131 -18.24 5.71 -21.66
CA ASN A 131 -18.21 4.86 -22.86
C ASN A 131 -17.50 3.50 -22.63
N GLY A 132 -17.70 2.88 -21.46
CA GLY A 132 -17.10 1.59 -21.12
C GLY A 132 -15.60 1.67 -20.80
N ILE A 133 -15.07 2.85 -20.53
CA ILE A 133 -13.69 3.08 -20.08
C ILE A 133 -13.76 3.67 -18.67
N LEU A 134 -13.25 2.92 -17.70
CA LEU A 134 -13.04 3.41 -16.33
C LEU A 134 -11.68 4.12 -16.30
N THR A 135 -11.69 5.41 -16.04
CA THR A 135 -10.49 6.23 -15.87
C THR A 135 -10.32 6.55 -14.38
N ILE A 136 -9.13 6.29 -13.85
CA ILE A 136 -8.73 6.69 -12.50
C ILE A 136 -7.64 7.74 -12.64
N SER A 137 -7.80 8.87 -11.96
CA SER A 137 -6.83 9.96 -11.94
C SER A 137 -6.52 10.38 -10.51
N ALA A 138 -5.27 10.77 -10.27
CA ALA A 138 -4.86 11.40 -9.04
C ALA A 138 -3.77 12.45 -9.30
N PRO A 139 -3.78 13.59 -8.59
CA PRO A 139 -2.75 14.62 -8.73
C PRO A 139 -1.36 14.08 -8.41
N ARG A 140 -0.33 14.59 -9.08
CA ARG A 140 1.05 14.32 -8.67
C ARG A 140 1.43 15.19 -7.48
N VAL A 141 2.18 14.63 -6.54
CA VAL A 141 2.82 15.41 -5.48
C VAL A 141 4.13 15.97 -6.04
N ALA A 142 4.36 17.27 -5.88
CA ALA A 142 5.60 17.90 -6.31
C ALA A 142 6.80 17.21 -5.64
N GLU A 143 7.80 16.86 -6.43
CA GLU A 143 9.03 16.23 -5.94
C GLU A 143 9.78 17.24 -5.06
N VAL A 144 9.93 16.93 -3.78
CA VAL A 144 10.81 17.70 -2.90
C VAL A 144 12.22 17.21 -3.21
N GLU A 145 13.00 18.02 -3.92
CA GLU A 145 14.43 17.74 -4.12
C GLU A 145 15.12 17.68 -2.76
N HIS A 146 15.55 16.49 -2.35
CA HIS A 146 16.42 16.34 -1.20
C HIS A 146 17.87 16.63 -1.62
N VAL A 147 18.32 17.87 -1.39
CA VAL A 147 19.74 18.21 -1.47
C VAL A 147 20.45 17.56 -0.28
N ILE A 148 21.23 16.51 -0.54
CA ILE A 148 22.11 15.91 0.46
C ILE A 148 23.41 16.74 0.50
N PRO A 149 23.69 17.48 1.58
CA PRO A 149 24.97 18.18 1.70
C PRO A 149 26.09 17.15 1.80
N VAL A 150 27.08 17.26 0.92
CA VAL A 150 28.32 16.47 0.98
C VAL A 150 29.30 17.24 1.84
N GLU A 151 29.53 16.79 3.07
CA GLU A 151 30.64 17.31 3.87
C GLU A 151 31.96 16.75 3.33
N SER A 152 32.89 17.65 3.00
CA SER A 152 34.24 17.30 2.60
C SER A 152 35.11 17.19 3.86
N THR A 153 35.72 16.02 4.08
CA THR A 153 36.79 15.85 5.09
C THR A 153 38.15 16.01 4.44
#